data_AF-A7T868-F1
#
_entry.id   AF-A7T868-F1
#
_cell.length_a   1.000
_cell.length_b   1.000
_cell.length_c   1.000
_cell.angle_alpha   90.00
_cell.angle_beta   90.00
_cell.angle_gamma   90.00
#
_symmetry.space_group_name_H-M   'P 1'
#
loop_
_entity.id
_entity.type
_entity.pdbx_description
1 polymer ?
#
loop_
_entity_poly.entity_id
_entity_poly.type
_entity_poly.pdbx_seq_one_letter_code
_entity_poly.pdbx_strand_id
1 'polypeptide(L)'
;MYKLDLPVDMKETAAIERRRNRELQRQSRIFNARVRTIGIDLQALETQVADRKRQEVEEQRRHNAFAADMKRNDMICALMQQRQEHDIRELNKEVNTFRQEHQRPEDTREWELNDPDCLKKDKPARVSDDDPRCGISSLQ
;
A
#
# COMPACT_ATOMS: atom_id res chain seq x y z
N MET A 1 50.76 -53.83 54.49
CA MET A 1 50.21 -52.78 53.61
C MET A 1 48.96 -52.23 54.29
N TYR A 2 49.12 -51.13 55.04
CA TYR A 2 47.98 -50.47 55.71
C TYR A 2 47.03 -49.92 54.64
N LYS A 3 45.75 -50.32 54.67
CA LYS A 3 44.71 -49.66 53.89
C LYS A 3 44.48 -48.28 54.51
N LEU A 4 44.83 -47.24 53.78
CA LEU A 4 44.48 -45.87 54.12
C LEU A 4 43.04 -45.66 53.63
N ASP A 5 42.08 -45.79 54.54
CA ASP A 5 40.67 -45.51 54.23
C ASP A 5 40.47 -43.98 54.24
N LEU A 6 40.88 -43.31 53.15
CA LEU A 6 40.53 -41.89 52.93
C LEU A 6 39.02 -41.76 52.73
N PRO A 7 38.39 -40.69 53.26
CA PRO A 7 36.97 -40.42 53.02
C PRO A 7 36.74 -40.29 51.51
N VAL A 8 35.83 -41.11 51.00
CA VAL A 8 35.45 -41.14 49.59
C VAL A 8 34.91 -39.78 49.18
N ASP A 9 35.56 -39.11 48.23
CA ASP A 9 35.04 -37.85 47.68
C ASP A 9 33.78 -38.13 46.86
N MET A 10 32.63 -37.73 47.43
CA MET A 10 31.30 -37.88 46.84
C MET A 10 31.17 -37.21 45.46
N LYS A 11 31.98 -36.19 45.16
CA LYS A 11 32.00 -35.55 43.83
C LYS A 11 32.72 -36.42 42.81
N GLU A 12 33.84 -37.03 43.19
CA GLU A 12 34.61 -37.90 42.32
C GLU A 12 33.85 -39.18 41.99
N THR A 13 33.21 -39.80 42.98
CA THR A 13 32.36 -40.99 42.75
C THR A 13 31.20 -40.69 41.81
N ALA A 14 30.49 -39.56 42.02
CA ALA A 14 29.40 -39.14 41.14
C ALA A 14 29.88 -38.81 39.71
N ALA A 15 31.12 -38.34 39.53
CA ALA A 15 31.71 -38.12 38.21
C ALA A 15 32.06 -39.44 37.51
N ILE A 16 32.63 -40.40 38.26
CA ILE A 16 32.97 -41.75 37.78
C ILE A 16 31.70 -42.50 37.36
N GLU A 17 30.63 -42.45 38.17
CA GLU A 17 29.35 -43.08 37.85
C GLU A 17 28.69 -42.47 36.61
N ARG A 18 28.70 -41.14 36.47
CA ARG A 18 28.22 -40.47 35.24
C ARG A 18 28.98 -40.95 34.01
N ARG A 19 30.31 -41.11 34.12
CA ARG A 19 31.14 -41.60 33.01
C ARG A 19 30.79 -43.05 32.66
N ARG A 20 30.66 -43.92 33.67
CA ARG A 20 30.26 -45.32 33.50
C ARG A 20 28.87 -45.44 32.85
N ASN A 21 27.90 -44.64 33.28
CA ASN A 21 26.55 -44.62 32.70
C ASN A 21 26.54 -44.17 31.25
N ARG A 22 27.32 -43.13 30.89
CA ARG A 22 27.47 -42.71 29.48
C ARG A 22 28.11 -43.80 28.62
N GLU A 23 29.13 -44.49 29.14
CA GLU A 23 29.78 -45.57 28.39
C GLU A 23 28.84 -46.76 28.20
N LEU A 24 28.05 -47.14 29.21
CA LEU A 24 27.00 -48.16 29.08
C LEU A 24 25.96 -47.81 28.01
N GLN A 25 25.47 -46.57 28.01
CA GLN A 25 24.54 -46.07 26.99
C GLN A 25 25.16 -45.98 25.59
N ARG A 26 26.48 -45.83 25.49
CA ARG A 26 27.21 -45.82 24.21
C ARG A 26 27.41 -47.25 23.70
N GLN A 27 27.83 -48.16 24.55
CA GLN A 27 28.03 -49.57 24.22
C GLN A 27 26.74 -50.22 23.71
N SER A 28 25.58 -49.93 24.31
CA SER A 28 24.29 -50.44 23.85
C SER A 28 23.96 -50.07 22.40
N ARG A 29 24.46 -48.92 21.93
CA ARG A 29 24.30 -48.45 20.53
C ARG A 29 25.35 -49.06 19.60
N ILE A 30 26.60 -49.17 20.04
CA ILE A 30 27.72 -49.65 19.21
C ILE A 30 27.63 -51.16 18.94
N PHE A 31 27.25 -51.94 19.95
CA PHE A 31 27.18 -53.40 19.83
C PHE A 31 25.88 -53.89 19.17
N ASN A 32 24.86 -53.04 19.08
CA ASN A 32 23.64 -53.37 18.35
C ASN A 32 23.81 -53.03 16.85
N ALA A 33 24.08 -54.04 16.02
CA ALA A 33 24.31 -53.88 14.58
C ALA A 33 23.15 -53.16 13.85
N ARG A 34 21.89 -53.42 14.26
CA ARG A 34 20.72 -52.79 13.64
C ARG A 34 20.64 -51.29 13.93
N VAL A 35 20.82 -50.90 15.19
CA VAL A 35 20.84 -49.48 15.60
C VAL A 35 22.03 -48.75 14.97
N ARG A 36 23.17 -49.43 14.83
CA ARG A 36 24.36 -48.87 14.18
C ARG A 36 24.17 -48.62 12.68
N THR A 37 23.44 -49.49 11.98
CA THR A 37 23.26 -49.36 10.52
C THR A 37 22.05 -48.50 10.14
N ILE A 38 20.94 -48.56 10.88
CA ILE A 38 19.67 -47.90 10.52
C ILE A 38 18.92 -47.30 11.73
N GLY A 39 19.63 -46.94 12.81
CA GLY A 39 19.01 -46.33 13.98
C GLY A 39 18.40 -44.97 13.65
N ILE A 40 17.09 -44.82 13.86
CA ILE A 40 16.34 -43.59 13.62
C ILE A 40 15.50 -43.29 14.86
N ASP A 41 15.44 -42.01 15.23
CA ASP A 41 14.52 -41.51 16.24
C ASP A 41 13.18 -41.15 15.57
N LEU A 42 12.25 -42.10 15.57
CA LEU A 42 10.94 -41.91 14.95
C LEU A 42 10.13 -40.79 15.62
N GLN A 43 10.22 -40.67 16.94
CA GLN A 43 9.47 -39.66 17.69
C GLN A 43 9.96 -38.24 17.36
N ALA A 44 11.27 -38.06 17.26
CA ALA A 44 11.84 -36.78 16.84
C ALA A 44 11.43 -36.43 15.40
N LEU A 45 11.45 -37.40 14.48
CA LEU A 45 11.03 -37.16 13.09
C LEU A 45 9.53 -36.84 12.98
N GLU A 46 8.66 -37.54 13.70
CA GLU A 46 7.23 -37.24 13.75
C GLU A 46 6.98 -35.83 14.27
N THR A 47 7.70 -35.41 15.31
CA THR A 47 7.64 -34.05 15.85
C THR A 47 8.07 -33.04 14.79
N GLN A 48 9.20 -33.25 14.10
CA GLN A 48 9.66 -32.36 13.03
C GLN A 48 8.65 -32.23 11.88
N VAL A 49 8.04 -33.35 11.47
CA VAL A 49 7.00 -33.35 10.43
C VAL A 49 5.76 -32.59 10.89
N ALA A 50 5.34 -32.78 12.14
CA ALA A 50 4.21 -32.04 12.71
C ALA A 50 4.52 -30.54 12.77
N ASP A 51 5.73 -30.15 13.17
CA ASP A 51 6.17 -28.76 13.27
C ASP A 51 6.16 -28.09 11.89
N ARG A 52 6.72 -28.75 10.87
CA ARG A 52 6.69 -28.27 9.49
C ARG A 52 5.26 -28.05 8.98
N LYS A 53 4.37 -29.03 9.18
CA LYS A 53 2.96 -28.89 8.78
C LYS A 53 2.27 -27.71 9.47
N ARG A 54 2.56 -27.47 10.75
CA ARG A 54 2.01 -26.30 11.46
C ARG A 54 2.53 -25.00 10.86
N GLN A 55 3.82 -24.92 10.53
CA GLN A 55 4.39 -23.76 9.86
C GLN A 55 3.76 -23.50 8.49
N GLU A 56 3.61 -24.52 7.65
CA GLU A 56 2.97 -24.42 6.33
C GLU A 56 1.52 -23.92 6.45
N VAL A 57 0.75 -24.41 7.43
CA VAL A 57 -0.63 -23.98 7.65
C VAL A 57 -0.69 -22.51 8.09
N GLU A 58 0.18 -22.09 9.00
CA GLU A 58 0.24 -20.69 9.45
C GLU A 58 0.69 -19.74 8.33
N GLU A 59 1.65 -20.15 7.52
CA GLU A 59 2.08 -19.39 6.35
C GLU A 59 0.95 -19.27 5.32
N GLN A 60 0.24 -20.35 5.03
CA GLN A 60 -0.90 -20.33 4.12
C GLN A 60 -2.03 -19.43 4.66
N ARG A 61 -2.31 -19.48 5.97
CA ARG A 61 -3.29 -18.59 6.61
C ARG A 61 -2.89 -17.13 6.45
N ARG A 62 -1.62 -16.81 6.69
CA ARG A 62 -1.08 -15.46 6.53
C ARG A 62 -1.17 -14.98 5.08
N HIS A 63 -0.79 -15.82 4.12
CA HIS A 63 -0.90 -15.51 2.70
C HIS A 63 -2.35 -15.25 2.27
N ASN A 64 -3.28 -16.10 2.74
CA ASN A 64 -4.70 -15.93 2.44
C ASN A 64 -5.27 -14.64 3.04
N ALA A 65 -4.86 -14.27 4.25
CA ALA A 65 -5.25 -13.01 4.88
C ALA A 65 -4.78 -11.80 4.06
N PHE A 66 -3.51 -11.77 3.67
CA PHE A 66 -2.99 -10.70 2.81
C PHE A 66 -3.66 -10.65 1.45
N ALA A 67 -3.95 -11.80 0.82
CA ALA A 67 -4.67 -11.84 -0.43
C ALA A 67 -6.11 -11.30 -0.31
N ALA A 68 -6.78 -11.53 0.83
CA ALA A 68 -8.09 -10.96 1.10
C ALA A 68 -8.03 -9.44 1.30
N ASP A 69 -7.03 -8.95 2.05
CA ASP A 69 -6.81 -7.53 2.26
C ASP A 69 -6.48 -6.81 0.95
N MET A 70 -5.65 -7.42 0.09
CA MET A 70 -5.33 -6.89 -1.23
C MET A 70 -6.60 -6.71 -2.08
N LYS A 71 -7.47 -7.73 -2.16
CA LYS A 71 -8.75 -7.64 -2.89
C LYS A 71 -9.65 -6.54 -2.34
N ARG A 72 -9.70 -6.38 -1.02
CA ARG A 72 -10.48 -5.31 -0.38
C ARG A 72 -9.93 -3.94 -0.77
N ASN A 73 -8.61 -3.76 -0.71
CA ASN A 73 -7.96 -2.49 -1.05
C ASN A 73 -8.15 -2.15 -2.53
N ASP A 74 -8.01 -3.11 -3.43
CA ASP A 74 -8.25 -2.91 -4.87
C ASP A 74 -9.68 -2.41 -5.14
N MET A 75 -10.67 -3.00 -4.46
CA MET A 75 -12.06 -2.57 -4.57
C MET A 75 -12.26 -1.13 -4.07
N ILE A 76 -11.61 -0.77 -2.95
CA ILE A 76 -11.66 0.61 -2.41
C ILE A 76 -11.01 1.58 -3.39
N CYS A 77 -9.85 1.25 -3.96
CA CYS A 77 -9.15 2.07 -4.95
C CYS A 77 -10.02 2.30 -6.19
N ALA A 78 -10.65 1.26 -6.71
CA ALA A 78 -11.55 1.39 -7.86
C ALA A 78 -12.75 2.32 -7.56
N LEU A 79 -13.37 2.19 -6.38
CA LEU A 79 -14.47 3.05 -5.96
C LEU A 79 -14.03 4.51 -5.78
N MET A 80 -12.87 4.74 -5.19
CA MET A 80 -12.30 6.08 -5.03
C MET A 80 -11.97 6.72 -6.37
N GLN A 81 -11.42 5.95 -7.31
CA GLN A 81 -11.14 6.42 -8.66
C GLN A 81 -12.42 6.85 -9.38
N GLN A 82 -13.47 6.02 -9.36
CA GLN A 82 -14.75 6.37 -9.97
C GLN A 82 -15.35 7.66 -9.40
N ARG A 83 -15.26 7.84 -8.07
CA ARG A 83 -15.71 9.06 -7.42
C ARG A 83 -14.90 10.27 -7.87
N GLN A 84 -13.58 10.16 -7.90
CA GLN A 84 -12.71 11.23 -8.37
C GLN A 84 -12.99 11.61 -9.83
N GLU A 85 -13.19 10.64 -10.71
CA GLU A 85 -13.54 10.87 -12.11
C GLU A 85 -14.89 11.59 -12.27
N HIS A 86 -15.88 11.23 -11.43
CA HIS A 86 -17.15 11.92 -11.39
C HIS A 86 -17.00 13.37 -10.92
N ASP A 87 -16.30 13.58 -9.81
CA ASP A 87 -16.08 14.92 -9.23
C ASP A 87 -15.34 15.84 -10.22
N ILE A 88 -14.32 15.31 -10.93
CA ILE A 88 -13.61 16.05 -11.98
C ILE A 88 -14.55 16.41 -13.14
N ARG A 89 -15.44 15.50 -13.52
CA ARG A 89 -16.40 15.76 -14.61
C ARG A 89 -17.39 16.85 -14.23
N GLU A 90 -17.97 16.78 -13.04
CA GLU A 90 -18.91 17.81 -12.56
C GLU A 90 -18.21 19.15 -12.40
N LEU A 91 -17.01 19.20 -11.82
CA LEU A 91 -16.24 20.44 -11.72
C LEU A 91 -15.97 21.06 -13.09
N ASN A 92 -15.55 20.27 -14.07
CA ASN A 92 -15.31 20.78 -15.42
C ASN A 92 -16.59 21.29 -16.09
N LYS A 93 -17.72 20.64 -15.82
CA LYS A 93 -19.03 21.09 -16.29
C LYS A 93 -19.39 22.44 -15.67
N GLU A 94 -19.27 22.58 -14.36
CA GLU A 94 -19.53 23.83 -13.63
C GLU A 94 -18.61 24.98 -14.08
N VAL A 95 -17.34 24.70 -14.34
CA VAL A 95 -16.41 25.69 -14.89
C VAL A 95 -16.87 26.15 -16.28
N ASN A 96 -17.34 25.24 -17.12
CA ASN A 96 -17.82 25.59 -18.45
C ASN A 96 -19.16 26.35 -18.40
N THR A 97 -20.08 25.99 -17.51
CA THR A 97 -21.32 26.75 -17.33
C THR A 97 -21.01 28.17 -16.83
N PHE A 98 -20.10 28.31 -15.87
CA PHE A 98 -19.66 29.63 -15.39
C PHE A 98 -19.05 30.47 -16.51
N ARG A 99 -18.20 29.88 -17.36
CA ARG A 99 -17.63 30.56 -18.54
C ARG A 99 -18.71 31.03 -19.50
N GLN A 100 -19.70 30.19 -19.78
CA GLN A 100 -20.80 30.50 -20.69
C GLN A 100 -21.75 31.58 -20.14
N GLU A 101 -21.97 31.61 -18.83
CA GLU A 101 -22.93 32.53 -18.20
C GLU A 101 -22.31 33.87 -17.83
N HIS A 102 -21.02 33.90 -17.47
CA HIS A 102 -20.39 35.08 -16.86
C HIS A 102 -19.11 35.57 -17.54
N GLN A 103 -18.58 34.84 -18.53
CA GLN A 103 -17.36 35.22 -19.24
C GLN A 103 -17.60 35.35 -20.74
N ARG A 104 -18.80 35.79 -21.11
CA ARG A 104 -19.13 35.99 -22.52
C ARG A 104 -18.39 37.21 -23.08
N PRO A 105 -18.03 37.20 -24.37
CA PRO A 105 -17.39 38.35 -25.01
C PRO A 105 -18.21 39.63 -24.88
N GLU A 106 -19.54 39.52 -24.93
CA GLU A 106 -20.47 40.65 -24.88
C GLU A 106 -20.50 41.34 -23.51
N ASP A 107 -20.15 40.61 -22.45
CA ASP A 107 -20.13 41.14 -21.08
C ASP A 107 -18.79 41.82 -20.71
N THR A 108 -17.85 41.87 -21.66
CA THR A 108 -16.55 42.53 -21.45
C THR A 108 -16.67 44.04 -21.51
N ARG A 109 -15.82 44.74 -20.72
CA ARG A 109 -15.79 46.21 -20.66
C ARG A 109 -15.53 46.87 -22.02
N GLU A 110 -14.80 46.20 -22.90
CA GLU A 110 -14.39 46.72 -24.20
C GLU A 110 -15.25 46.16 -25.35
N TRP A 111 -16.36 45.48 -25.05
CA TRP A 111 -17.19 44.87 -26.08
C TRP A 111 -17.68 45.87 -27.12
N GLU A 112 -18.12 47.07 -26.71
CA GLU A 112 -18.60 48.09 -27.65
C GLU A 112 -17.55 48.48 -28.71
N LEU A 113 -16.27 48.47 -28.34
CA LEU A 113 -15.17 48.75 -29.26
C LEU A 113 -14.88 47.57 -30.20
N ASN A 114 -15.03 46.34 -29.68
CA ASN A 114 -14.70 45.09 -30.38
C ASN A 114 -15.91 44.44 -31.08
N ASP A 115 -17.09 45.06 -31.01
CA ASP A 115 -18.31 44.54 -31.60
C ASP A 115 -18.18 44.52 -33.13
N PRO A 116 -18.31 43.36 -33.79
CA PRO A 116 -18.19 43.25 -35.24
C PRO A 116 -19.24 44.10 -35.99
N ASP A 117 -20.35 44.43 -35.35
CA ASP A 117 -21.40 45.27 -35.91
C ASP A 117 -21.34 46.73 -35.42
N CYS A 118 -20.24 47.16 -34.78
CA CYS A 118 -20.11 48.52 -34.22
C CYS A 118 -20.41 49.61 -35.27
N LEU A 119 -19.86 49.48 -36.49
CA LEU A 119 -20.08 50.42 -37.59
C LEU A 119 -21.51 50.44 -38.12
N LYS A 120 -22.27 49.35 -37.95
CA LYS A 120 -23.69 49.30 -38.35
C LYS A 120 -24.60 49.95 -37.30
N LYS A 121 -24.18 49.90 -36.03
CA LYS A 121 -24.89 50.51 -34.89
C LYS A 121 -24.57 51.99 -34.75
N ASP A 122 -23.41 52.42 -35.22
CA ASP A 122 -22.98 53.81 -35.16
C ASP A 122 -23.84 54.72 -36.04
N LYS A 123 -24.00 55.97 -35.61
CA LYS A 123 -24.80 56.97 -36.31
C LYS A 123 -23.90 57.78 -37.25
N PRO A 124 -24.42 58.27 -38.38
CA PRO A 124 -23.70 59.24 -39.21
C PRO A 124 -23.22 60.43 -38.37
N ALA A 125 -22.04 60.94 -38.71
CA ALA A 125 -21.40 62.01 -37.97
C ALA A 125 -22.25 63.30 -37.91
N ARG A 126 -23.07 63.55 -38.93
CA ARG A 126 -24.11 64.58 -38.99
C ARG A 126 -25.39 63.98 -39.57
N VAL A 127 -26.54 64.17 -38.90
CA VAL A 127 -27.82 63.55 -39.31
C VAL A 127 -28.76 64.53 -40.03
N SER A 128 -28.70 65.83 -39.70
CA SER A 128 -29.51 66.89 -40.32
C SER A 128 -28.77 68.23 -40.23
N ASP A 129 -29.30 69.28 -40.86
CA ASP A 129 -28.74 70.63 -40.78
C ASP A 129 -28.87 71.28 -39.41
N ASP A 130 -29.94 70.94 -38.68
CA ASP A 130 -30.19 71.41 -37.31
C ASP A 130 -29.76 70.38 -36.24
N ASP A 131 -28.71 69.58 -36.48
CA ASP A 131 -28.25 68.55 -35.53
C ASP A 131 -27.63 69.19 -34.26
N PRO A 132 -28.23 69.03 -33.07
CA PRO A 132 -27.75 69.68 -31.85
C PRO A 132 -26.40 69.14 -31.36
N ARG A 133 -25.88 68.04 -31.93
CA ARG A 133 -24.57 67.47 -31.60
C ARG A 133 -23.43 68.20 -32.31
N CYS A 134 -23.70 68.90 -33.42
CA CYS A 134 -22.72 69.64 -34.21
C CYS A 134 -22.55 71.08 -33.69
N GLY A 135 -21.90 71.22 -32.54
CA GLY A 135 -21.58 72.53 -31.96
C GLY A 135 -20.38 73.23 -32.62
N ILE A 136 -20.10 74.46 -32.17
CA ILE A 136 -19.06 75.36 -32.76
C ILE A 136 -17.64 74.75 -32.73
N SER A 137 -17.36 73.84 -31.79
CA SER A 137 -16.07 73.13 -31.69
C SER A 137 -15.94 71.92 -32.61
N SER A 138 -17.04 71.45 -33.22
CA SER A 138 -17.05 70.32 -34.14
C SER A 138 -16.82 70.80 -35.58
N LEU A 139 -16.03 70.06 -36.36
CA LEU A 139 -15.76 70.35 -37.78
C LEU A 139 -16.63 69.50 -38.74
N GLN A 140 -17.73 68.93 -38.24
CA GLN A 140 -18.65 68.03 -38.97
C GLN A 140 -19.72 68.78 -39.77
#